data_AF-A0A290S4V0-F1
#
_entry.id   AF-A0A290S4V0-F1
#
_cell.length_a   1.000
_cell.length_b   1.000
_cell.length_c   1.000
_cell.angle_alpha   90.00
_cell.angle_beta   90.00
_cell.angle_gamma   90.00
#
_symmetry.space_group_name_H-M   'P 1'
#
loop_
_entity.id
_entity.type
_entity.pdbx_description
1 polymer ?
#
loop_
_entity_poly.entity_id
_entity_poly.type
_entity_poly.pdbx_seq_one_letter_code
_entity_poly.pdbx_strand_id
1 'polypeptide(L)'
;MTQVKRFKLIGVLLCCLLITGSSNHLGAIGFWHVLNTKANVLQSYWNSPAYFSDHLEQLPKTSLAILARSKISSAQYMYSLKLIKSSQSDTAKQFWLSAINDLTIPERKILATKLLEQSRWSDLELLASKNKLPAGDVLNHLKLQLKIPQSKISTAFIHDLGFSSLRNISKPNKQCMFNVLTMSDHRSGLYKLTEFINAYNKQPEPRENIFCFSKPVYVAGMLECKSSTSQIAKCDWQSSKLNSQLPNNFDFIVMMPKDGTANVTKGTMLINSKAKYSIFLHELMHFNGFEDEYALPKTKQAWLCAKTGFVAPNLFISHGESPPTGWHKAKSCQVGGIAYKPSENWSIMQYQQLGLSAQYRQLWLKHLDMTNGNFHRHPGALTFANKAILN
;
A
#
# COMPACT_ATOMS: atom_id res chain seq x y z
N MET A 1 61.07 57.12 30.20
CA MET A 1 60.02 56.15 30.61
C MET A 1 60.71 54.99 31.33
N THR A 2 60.48 54.84 32.64
CA THR A 2 61.22 53.91 33.52
C THR A 2 60.99 52.43 33.17
N GLN A 3 61.97 51.57 33.44
CA GLN A 3 61.96 50.14 33.12
C GLN A 3 60.70 49.42 33.66
N VAL A 4 60.20 49.87 34.82
CA VAL A 4 58.95 49.40 35.45
C VAL A 4 57.69 49.72 34.61
N LYS A 5 57.66 50.84 33.88
CA LYS A 5 56.55 51.19 32.98
C LYS A 5 56.54 50.35 31.70
N ARG A 6 57.71 49.88 31.23
CA ARG A 6 57.80 48.95 30.08
C ARG A 6 57.27 47.55 30.43
N PHE A 7 57.60 47.02 31.61
CA PHE A 7 57.08 45.72 32.06
C PHE A 7 55.56 45.74 32.30
N LYS A 8 55.01 46.83 32.84
CA LYS A 8 53.54 46.98 32.96
C LYS A 8 52.84 47.06 31.60
N LEU A 9 53.43 47.78 30.63
CA LEU A 9 52.86 47.88 29.28
C LEU A 9 52.91 46.53 28.53
N ILE A 10 54.03 45.80 28.67
CA ILE A 10 54.20 44.45 28.10
C ILE A 10 53.23 43.47 28.77
N GLY A 11 53.06 43.53 30.10
CA GLY A 11 52.11 42.70 30.83
C GLY A 11 50.65 42.97 30.44
N VAL A 12 50.27 44.23 30.22
CA VAL A 12 48.94 44.60 29.73
C VAL A 12 48.74 44.17 28.28
N LEU A 13 49.73 44.34 27.40
CA LEU A 13 49.68 43.86 26.02
C LEU A 13 49.60 42.33 25.93
N LEU A 14 50.32 41.60 26.80
CA LEU A 14 50.22 40.14 26.91
C LEU A 14 48.86 39.69 27.49
N CYS A 15 48.31 40.40 28.46
CA CYS A 15 46.95 40.13 28.95
C CYS A 15 45.88 40.41 27.90
N CYS A 16 46.03 41.45 27.06
CA CYS A 16 45.13 41.70 25.94
C CYS A 16 45.28 40.67 24.81
N LEU A 17 46.46 40.11 24.60
CA LEU A 17 46.70 38.98 23.69
C LEU A 17 46.13 37.64 24.23
N LEU A 18 45.94 37.52 25.55
CA LEU A 18 45.33 36.36 26.21
C LEU A 18 43.80 36.44 26.32
N ILE A 19 43.19 37.58 25.97
CA ILE A 19 41.76 37.62 25.60
C ILE A 19 41.66 37.16 24.13
N THR A 20 42.17 35.97 23.85
CA THR A 20 41.72 35.21 22.68
C THR A 20 40.27 34.87 22.97
N GLY A 21 39.34 35.72 22.52
CA GLY A 21 37.92 35.39 22.53
C GLY A 21 37.80 34.02 21.88
N SER A 22 37.40 33.02 22.66
CA SER A 22 37.27 31.65 22.15
C SER A 22 36.42 31.71 20.88
N SER A 23 36.89 31.06 19.82
CA SER A 23 36.27 31.07 18.49
C SER A 23 34.77 30.74 18.55
N ASN A 24 34.35 29.98 19.57
CA ASN A 24 32.94 29.68 19.87
C ASN A 24 32.12 30.92 20.26
N HIS A 25 32.69 31.89 21.01
CA HIS A 25 31.98 33.13 21.36
C HIS A 25 31.80 34.03 20.15
N LEU A 26 32.80 34.13 19.26
CA LEU A 26 32.69 34.90 18.03
C LEU A 26 31.66 34.30 17.07
N GLY A 27 31.61 32.97 16.96
CA GLY A 27 30.59 32.26 16.19
C GLY A 27 29.18 32.49 16.71
N ALA A 28 28.98 32.40 18.03
CA ALA A 28 27.69 32.65 18.67
C ALA A 28 27.18 34.08 18.47
N ILE A 29 28.06 35.08 18.59
CA ILE A 29 27.72 36.49 18.38
C ILE A 29 27.33 36.72 16.92
N GLY A 30 28.12 36.22 15.96
CA GLY A 30 27.80 36.32 14.53
C GLY A 30 26.47 35.66 14.18
N PHE A 31 26.20 34.49 14.76
CA PHE A 31 24.93 33.79 14.59
C PHE A 31 23.74 34.59 15.15
N TRP A 32 23.88 35.14 16.36
CA TRP A 32 22.86 35.97 16.99
C TRP A 32 22.51 37.21 16.15
N HIS A 33 23.51 37.86 15.55
CA HIS A 33 23.30 39.00 14.65
C HIS A 33 22.54 38.63 13.37
N VAL A 34 22.79 37.44 12.81
CA VAL A 34 22.01 36.94 11.67
C VAL A 34 20.55 36.72 12.06
N LEU A 35 20.29 36.21 13.27
CA LEU A 35 18.94 35.97 13.75
C LEU A 35 18.17 37.25 14.07
N ASN A 36 18.82 38.24 14.68
CA ASN A 36 18.13 39.36 15.33
C ASN A 36 18.32 40.71 14.62
N THR A 37 19.43 40.93 13.93
CA THR A 37 19.81 42.26 13.41
C THR A 37 20.01 42.29 11.89
N LYS A 38 19.49 41.29 11.16
CA LYS A 38 19.58 41.16 9.68
C LYS A 38 21.02 41.24 9.13
N ALA A 39 22.00 40.76 9.88
CA ALA A 39 23.39 40.73 9.40
C ALA A 39 23.55 39.85 8.15
N ASN A 40 24.60 40.11 7.35
CA ASN A 40 24.90 39.33 6.17
C ASN A 40 25.26 37.89 6.57
N VAL A 41 24.35 36.96 6.27
CA VAL A 41 24.48 35.55 6.66
C VAL A 41 25.68 34.87 6.00
N LEU A 42 26.02 35.22 4.76
CA LEU A 42 27.13 34.58 4.05
C LEU A 42 28.47 34.99 4.65
N GLN A 43 28.65 36.29 4.95
CA GLN A 43 29.85 36.77 5.63
C GLN A 43 29.99 36.17 7.03
N SER A 44 28.90 36.13 7.79
CA SER A 44 28.90 35.57 9.15
C SER A 44 29.21 34.07 9.15
N TYR A 45 28.69 33.33 8.17
CA TYR A 45 29.03 31.93 7.95
C TYR A 45 30.52 31.73 7.73
N TRP A 46 31.14 32.46 6.80
CA TRP A 46 32.57 32.28 6.48
C TRP A 46 33.50 32.65 7.63
N ASN A 47 33.08 33.54 8.53
CA ASN A 47 33.81 33.86 9.75
C ASN A 47 33.78 32.72 10.79
N SER A 48 32.72 31.89 10.80
CA SER A 48 32.58 30.78 11.75
C SER A 48 31.81 29.58 11.17
N PRO A 49 32.37 28.87 10.16
CA PRO A 49 31.63 27.87 9.39
C PRO A 49 31.14 26.67 10.20
N ALA A 50 31.96 26.21 11.16
CA ALA A 50 31.62 25.10 12.04
C ALA A 50 30.41 25.44 12.92
N TYR A 51 30.47 26.57 13.63
CA TYR A 51 29.37 27.02 14.48
C TYR A 51 28.07 27.17 13.70
N PHE A 52 28.11 27.80 12.52
CA PHE A 52 26.91 27.93 11.69
C PHE A 52 26.39 26.58 11.21
N SER A 53 27.26 25.65 10.79
CA SER A 53 26.86 24.32 10.33
C SER A 53 26.11 23.54 11.41
N ASP A 54 26.56 23.65 12.66
CA ASP A 54 25.93 23.00 13.80
C ASP A 54 24.56 23.61 14.18
N HIS A 55 24.28 24.84 13.73
CA HIS A 55 23.08 25.61 14.12
C HIS A 55 22.15 25.95 12.94
N LEU A 56 22.36 25.37 11.75
CA LEU A 56 21.60 25.69 10.53
C LEU A 56 20.08 25.54 10.69
N GLU A 57 19.62 24.61 11.52
CA GLU A 57 18.19 24.37 11.75
C GLU A 57 17.49 25.62 12.31
N GLN A 58 18.17 26.39 13.15
CA GLN A 58 17.65 27.58 13.83
C GLN A 58 17.56 28.80 12.89
N LEU A 59 18.25 28.77 11.74
CA LEU A 59 18.23 29.89 10.80
C LEU A 59 16.86 30.09 10.14
N PRO A 60 16.42 31.35 9.94
CA PRO A 60 15.25 31.68 9.14
C PRO A 60 15.35 31.08 7.74
N LYS A 61 14.20 30.74 7.14
CA LYS A 61 14.13 30.14 5.79
C LYS A 61 14.87 30.99 4.74
N THR A 62 14.77 32.33 4.83
CA THR A 62 15.45 33.27 3.93
C THR A 62 16.97 33.21 4.05
N SER A 63 17.51 33.30 5.26
CA SER A 63 18.94 33.21 5.54
C SER A 63 19.52 31.87 5.12
N LEU A 64 18.82 30.78 5.43
CA LEU A 64 19.20 29.43 5.03
C LEU A 64 19.18 29.26 3.50
N ALA A 65 18.20 29.86 2.82
CA ALA A 65 18.12 29.85 1.36
C ALA A 65 19.28 30.59 0.70
N ILE A 66 19.78 31.68 1.31
CA ILE A 66 20.98 32.39 0.82
C ILE A 66 22.19 31.45 0.88
N LEU A 67 22.44 30.83 2.04
CA LEU A 67 23.55 29.88 2.20
C LEU A 67 23.45 28.68 1.24
N ALA A 68 22.24 28.12 1.05
CA ALA A 68 22.01 27.01 0.13
C ALA A 68 22.29 27.39 -1.34
N ARG A 69 21.91 28.60 -1.77
CA ARG A 69 22.20 29.11 -3.13
C ARG A 69 23.69 29.41 -3.32
N SER A 70 24.40 29.72 -2.24
CA SER A 70 25.87 29.85 -2.22
C SER A 70 26.63 28.51 -2.22
N LYS A 71 25.96 27.40 -2.52
CA LYS A 71 26.56 26.06 -2.67
C LYS A 71 27.20 25.50 -1.39
N ILE A 72 26.71 25.89 -0.22
CA ILE A 72 27.11 25.30 1.06
C ILE A 72 26.30 24.02 1.28
N SER A 73 26.93 22.86 1.23
CA SER A 73 26.25 21.55 1.20
C SER A 73 25.37 21.27 2.43
N SER A 74 25.84 21.60 3.63
CA SER A 74 25.06 21.47 4.88
C SER A 74 23.81 22.37 4.86
N ALA A 75 23.94 23.59 4.32
CA ALA A 75 22.81 24.50 4.14
C ALA A 75 21.85 24.04 3.05
N GLN A 76 22.35 23.50 1.92
CA GLN A 76 21.54 22.90 0.87
C GLN A 76 20.70 21.74 1.41
N TYR A 77 21.31 20.87 2.22
CA TYR A 77 20.62 19.78 2.91
C TYR A 77 19.53 20.30 3.86
N MET A 78 19.88 21.15 4.83
CA MET A 78 18.91 21.66 5.80
C MET A 78 17.78 22.45 5.13
N TYR A 79 18.10 23.23 4.11
CA TYR A 79 17.10 23.97 3.33
C TYR A 79 16.15 23.02 2.60
N SER A 80 16.68 21.96 2.00
CA SER A 80 15.87 20.95 1.32
C SER A 80 14.88 20.27 2.27
N LEU A 81 15.27 19.98 3.52
CA LEU A 81 14.36 19.40 4.52
C LEU A 81 13.23 20.37 4.87
N LYS A 82 13.52 21.67 5.04
CA LYS A 82 12.49 22.70 5.26
C LYS A 82 11.54 22.80 4.06
N LEU A 83 12.06 22.73 2.84
CA LEU A 83 11.25 22.76 1.62
C LEU A 83 10.35 21.54 1.48
N ILE A 84 10.86 20.34 1.74
CA ILE A 84 10.06 19.10 1.78
C ILE A 84 8.93 19.27 2.78
N LYS A 85 9.21 19.72 4.02
CA LYS A 85 8.18 19.96 5.04
C LYS A 85 7.10 20.97 4.59
N SER A 86 7.44 21.92 3.73
CA SER A 86 6.50 22.88 3.13
C SER A 86 5.89 22.43 1.79
N SER A 87 5.96 21.15 1.46
CA SER A 87 5.46 20.56 0.19
C SER A 87 6.08 21.16 -1.08
N GLN A 88 7.29 21.72 -0.99
CA GLN A 88 8.05 22.31 -2.10
C GLN A 88 9.13 21.33 -2.60
N SER A 89 8.74 20.07 -2.81
CA SER A 89 9.69 18.96 -2.93
C SER A 89 10.46 18.94 -4.25
N ASP A 90 9.91 19.51 -5.33
CA ASP A 90 10.64 19.68 -6.59
C ASP A 90 11.74 20.74 -6.50
N THR A 91 11.47 21.83 -5.78
CA THR A 91 12.51 22.82 -5.44
C THR A 91 13.54 22.20 -4.48
N ALA A 92 13.09 21.43 -3.49
CA ALA A 92 13.99 20.76 -2.55
C ALA A 92 14.98 19.83 -3.26
N LYS A 93 14.51 19.12 -4.31
CA LYS A 93 15.32 18.24 -5.16
C LYS A 93 16.55 18.92 -5.72
N GLN A 94 16.43 20.15 -6.20
CA GLN A 94 17.57 20.88 -6.76
C GLN A 94 18.69 21.05 -5.73
N PHE A 95 18.34 21.30 -4.46
CA PHE A 95 19.31 21.52 -3.39
C PHE A 95 19.91 20.23 -2.85
N TRP A 96 19.09 19.25 -2.44
CA TRP A 96 19.64 18.01 -1.88
C TRP A 96 20.42 17.19 -2.92
N LEU A 97 20.03 17.26 -4.20
CA LEU A 97 20.75 16.54 -5.25
C LEU A 97 22.13 17.15 -5.50
N SER A 98 22.26 18.46 -5.39
CA SER A 98 23.56 19.15 -5.47
C SER A 98 24.48 18.75 -4.32
N ALA A 99 23.94 18.62 -3.10
CA ALA A 99 24.72 18.31 -1.90
C ALA A 99 24.95 16.80 -1.66
N ILE A 100 24.32 15.91 -2.45
CA ILE A 100 24.18 14.49 -2.09
C ILE A 100 25.50 13.74 -1.86
N ASN A 101 26.56 14.16 -2.54
CA ASN A 101 27.88 13.56 -2.41
C ASN A 101 28.57 13.88 -1.08
N ASP A 102 28.23 15.03 -0.50
CA ASP A 102 28.84 15.52 0.74
C ASP A 102 28.04 15.10 1.98
N LEU A 103 26.81 14.61 1.79
CA LEU A 103 25.97 14.17 2.90
C LEU A 103 26.55 12.91 3.56
N THR A 104 26.43 12.85 4.87
CA THR A 104 26.72 11.67 5.67
C THR A 104 25.64 10.59 5.48
N ILE A 105 25.92 9.35 5.90
CA ILE A 105 24.92 8.27 5.87
C ILE A 105 23.68 8.61 6.71
N PRO A 106 23.79 9.13 7.96
CA PRO A 106 22.64 9.55 8.75
C PRO A 106 21.79 10.62 8.06
N GLU A 107 22.40 11.65 7.48
CA GLU A 107 21.67 12.71 6.77
C GLU A 107 20.88 12.16 5.57
N ARG A 108 21.50 11.25 4.80
CA ARG A 108 20.81 10.57 3.70
C ARG A 108 19.66 9.67 4.17
N LYS A 109 19.78 9.04 5.34
CA LYS A 109 18.66 8.28 5.93
C LYS A 109 17.48 9.19 6.31
N ILE A 110 17.76 10.34 6.91
CA ILE A 110 16.73 11.34 7.25
C ILE A 110 16.06 11.86 5.97
N LEU A 111 16.85 12.26 4.96
CA LEU A 111 16.32 12.70 3.67
C LEU A 111 15.42 11.63 3.03
N ALA A 112 15.92 10.39 2.96
CA ALA A 112 15.16 9.27 2.38
C ALA A 112 13.84 9.03 3.13
N THR A 113 13.84 9.16 4.46
CA THR A 113 12.63 9.05 5.29
C THR A 113 11.62 10.15 4.93
N LYS A 114 12.07 11.40 4.80
CA LYS A 114 11.20 12.52 4.39
C LYS A 114 10.65 12.37 2.97
N LEU A 115 11.43 11.82 2.05
CA LEU A 115 10.97 11.50 0.70
C LEU A 115 9.92 10.37 0.72
N LEU A 116 10.10 9.35 1.56
CA LEU A 116 9.15 8.25 1.73
C LEU A 116 7.82 8.73 2.33
N GLU A 117 7.86 9.58 3.37
CA GLU A 117 6.67 10.18 4.00
C GLU A 117 5.77 10.89 2.97
N GLN A 118 6.36 11.47 1.93
CA GLN A 118 5.66 12.16 0.85
C GLN A 118 5.45 11.31 -0.41
N SER A 119 5.72 10.00 -0.35
CA SER A 119 5.59 9.10 -1.50
C SER A 119 6.37 9.56 -2.74
N ARG A 120 7.53 10.19 -2.55
CA ARG A 120 8.42 10.67 -3.62
C ARG A 120 9.24 9.51 -4.22
N TRP A 121 8.54 8.53 -4.79
CA TRP A 121 9.13 7.29 -5.29
C TRP A 121 10.22 7.52 -6.34
N SER A 122 9.99 8.43 -7.30
CA SER A 122 10.98 8.76 -8.33
C SER A 122 12.28 9.36 -7.78
N ASP A 123 12.22 10.08 -6.67
CA ASP A 123 13.41 10.62 -6.01
C ASP A 123 14.15 9.55 -5.21
N LEU A 124 13.41 8.62 -4.57
CA LEU A 124 14.01 7.46 -3.92
C LEU A 124 14.70 6.54 -4.93
N GLU A 125 14.09 6.33 -6.10
CA GLU A 125 14.69 5.59 -7.23
C GLU A 125 15.96 6.28 -7.72
N LEU A 126 15.95 7.62 -7.83
CA LEU A 126 17.13 8.40 -8.21
C LEU A 126 18.27 8.27 -7.18
N LEU A 127 17.95 8.27 -5.88
CA LEU A 127 18.95 8.04 -4.83
C LEU A 127 19.52 6.62 -4.92
N ALA A 128 18.67 5.62 -5.18
CA ALA A 128 19.09 4.23 -5.32
C ALA A 128 19.98 4.03 -6.54
N SER A 129 19.63 4.59 -7.70
CA SER A 129 20.42 4.47 -8.94
C SER A 129 21.79 5.13 -8.85
N LYS A 130 21.93 6.16 -8.01
CA LYS A 130 23.22 6.81 -7.70
C LYS A 130 24.01 6.11 -6.59
N ASN A 131 23.54 4.99 -6.07
CA ASN A 131 24.11 4.31 -4.89
C ASN A 131 24.22 5.23 -3.66
N LYS A 132 23.26 6.15 -3.50
CA LYS A 132 23.19 7.12 -2.39
C LYS A 132 22.06 6.82 -1.41
N LEU A 133 21.11 5.95 -1.75
CA LEU A 133 20.07 5.50 -0.81
C LEU A 133 20.67 4.49 0.19
N PRO A 134 20.76 4.83 1.50
CA PRO A 134 21.34 3.91 2.48
C PRO A 134 20.50 2.65 2.67
N ALA A 135 21.15 1.56 3.08
CA ALA A 135 20.44 0.37 3.55
C ALA A 135 19.55 0.68 4.77
N GLY A 136 18.37 0.07 4.81
CA GLY A 136 17.37 0.25 5.86
C GLY A 136 15.95 0.16 5.31
N ASP A 137 14.98 0.60 6.11
CA ASP A 137 13.54 0.45 5.84
C ASP A 137 13.09 1.19 4.58
N VAL A 138 13.60 2.40 4.33
CA VAL A 138 13.23 3.15 3.13
C VAL A 138 13.64 2.40 1.86
N LEU A 139 14.84 1.82 1.84
CA LEU A 139 15.28 0.99 0.71
C LEU A 139 14.39 -0.24 0.57
N ASN A 140 14.00 -0.90 1.66
CA ASN A 140 13.10 -2.06 1.59
C ASN A 140 11.68 -1.67 1.14
N HIS A 141 11.15 -0.52 1.55
CA HIS A 141 9.90 0.02 1.01
C HIS A 141 10.00 0.29 -0.49
N LEU A 142 11.12 0.86 -0.95
CA LEU A 142 11.36 1.05 -2.38
C LEU A 142 11.41 -0.29 -3.12
N LYS A 143 12.08 -1.31 -2.56
CA LYS A 143 12.08 -2.66 -3.14
C LYS A 143 10.66 -3.23 -3.29
N LEU A 144 9.80 -3.06 -2.29
CA LEU A 144 8.39 -3.46 -2.37
C LEU A 144 7.64 -2.69 -3.47
N GLN A 145 7.89 -1.39 -3.59
CA GLN A 145 7.27 -0.54 -4.61
C GLN A 145 7.68 -0.96 -6.02
N LEU A 146 8.95 -1.32 -6.20
CA LEU A 146 9.56 -1.74 -7.45
C LEU A 146 9.34 -3.23 -7.78
N LYS A 147 8.54 -3.95 -6.98
CA LYS A 147 8.28 -5.40 -7.16
C LYS A 147 9.55 -6.25 -7.18
N ILE A 148 10.55 -5.86 -6.41
CA ILE A 148 11.80 -6.62 -6.31
C ILE A 148 11.49 -8.01 -5.71
N PRO A 149 12.08 -9.10 -6.25
CA PRO A 149 11.79 -10.44 -5.77
C PRO A 149 11.88 -10.59 -4.25
N GLN A 150 10.92 -11.32 -3.66
CA GLN A 150 10.81 -11.50 -2.20
C GLN A 150 12.11 -11.99 -1.55
N SER A 151 12.92 -12.78 -2.27
CA SER A 151 14.22 -13.28 -1.80
C SER A 151 15.26 -12.20 -1.53
N LYS A 152 15.05 -10.97 -2.03
CA LYS A 152 15.93 -9.81 -1.84
C LYS A 152 15.43 -8.82 -0.78
N ILE A 153 14.37 -9.19 -0.05
CA ILE A 153 13.75 -8.36 1.00
C ILE A 153 13.87 -9.08 2.34
N SER A 154 14.20 -8.34 3.39
CA SER A 154 14.32 -8.89 4.75
C SER A 154 12.98 -9.42 5.24
N THR A 155 12.95 -10.66 5.72
CA THR A 155 11.76 -11.25 6.36
C THR A 155 11.35 -10.51 7.63
N ALA A 156 12.32 -10.01 8.42
CA ALA A 156 12.04 -9.22 9.62
C ALA A 156 11.30 -7.92 9.25
N PHE A 157 11.79 -7.21 8.22
CA PHE A 157 11.11 -6.00 7.72
C PHE A 157 9.68 -6.28 7.25
N ILE A 158 9.44 -7.36 6.50
CA ILE A 158 8.08 -7.76 6.08
C ILE A 158 7.18 -7.99 7.31
N HIS A 159 7.71 -8.66 8.33
CA HIS A 159 6.98 -8.95 9.56
C HIS A 159 6.66 -7.69 10.37
N ASP A 160 7.61 -6.76 10.49
CA ASP A 160 7.44 -5.50 11.23
C ASP A 160 6.36 -4.60 10.62
N LEU A 161 6.11 -4.72 9.31
CA LEU A 161 4.99 -4.05 8.63
C LEU A 161 3.64 -4.76 8.85
N GLY A 162 3.61 -5.90 9.54
CA GLY A 162 2.41 -6.71 9.74
C GLY A 162 2.09 -7.67 8.59
N PHE A 163 3.00 -7.86 7.64
CA PHE A 163 2.84 -8.77 6.50
C PHE A 163 3.50 -10.14 6.76
N SER A 164 3.30 -11.08 5.83
CA SER A 164 3.95 -12.38 5.86
C SER A 164 4.91 -12.56 4.67
N SER A 165 5.99 -13.28 4.89
CA SER A 165 6.81 -13.81 3.80
C SER A 165 6.30 -15.18 3.38
N LEU A 166 6.63 -15.63 2.17
CA LEU A 166 6.26 -16.97 1.70
C LEU A 166 6.73 -18.10 2.62
N ARG A 167 7.81 -17.89 3.38
CA ARG A 167 8.34 -18.90 4.31
C ARG A 167 7.58 -18.95 5.65
N ASN A 168 6.86 -17.88 5.99
CA ASN A 168 6.22 -17.70 7.30
C ASN A 168 4.72 -17.42 7.15
N ILE A 169 4.04 -18.16 6.28
CA ILE A 169 2.59 -18.08 6.16
C ILE A 169 1.97 -18.77 7.37
N SER A 170 1.04 -18.09 8.04
CA SER A 170 0.32 -18.66 9.18
C SER A 170 -0.53 -19.84 8.75
N LYS A 171 -0.67 -20.84 9.63
CA LYS A 171 -1.51 -22.01 9.36
C LYS A 171 -2.99 -21.59 9.26
N PRO A 172 -3.80 -22.28 8.43
CA PRO A 172 -5.24 -22.11 8.38
C PRO A 172 -5.90 -22.22 9.77
N ASN A 173 -6.91 -21.39 10.02
CA ASN A 173 -7.74 -21.47 11.21
C ASN A 173 -8.75 -22.62 11.07
N LYS A 174 -8.65 -23.61 11.96
CA LYS A 174 -9.53 -24.79 11.98
C LYS A 174 -10.98 -24.49 12.34
N GLN A 175 -11.25 -23.37 13.02
CA GLN A 175 -12.60 -22.93 13.35
C GLN A 175 -13.27 -22.17 12.20
N CYS A 176 -12.51 -21.84 11.17
CA CYS A 176 -13.02 -21.10 10.03
C CYS A 176 -13.61 -22.02 8.97
N MET A 177 -14.74 -21.63 8.40
CA MET A 177 -15.34 -22.37 7.28
C MET A 177 -14.46 -22.29 6.04
N PHE A 178 -13.93 -21.11 5.72
CA PHE A 178 -13.04 -20.90 4.59
C PHE A 178 -11.81 -20.10 4.99
N ASN A 179 -10.63 -20.68 4.73
CA ASN A 179 -9.35 -20.03 4.90
C ASN A 179 -8.90 -19.40 3.58
N VAL A 180 -8.61 -18.10 3.61
CA VAL A 180 -8.28 -17.33 2.42
C VAL A 180 -6.84 -16.85 2.49
N LEU A 181 -6.02 -17.29 1.53
CA LEU A 181 -4.64 -16.82 1.39
C LEU A 181 -4.64 -15.48 0.66
N THR A 182 -4.11 -14.44 1.29
CA THR A 182 -4.03 -13.10 0.69
C THR A 182 -2.60 -12.77 0.26
N MET A 183 -2.43 -12.27 -0.96
CA MET A 183 -1.11 -12.07 -1.57
C MET A 183 -1.02 -10.79 -2.39
N SER A 184 0.16 -10.19 -2.48
CA SER A 184 0.44 -9.10 -3.42
C SER A 184 1.90 -9.06 -3.86
N ASP A 185 2.15 -8.54 -5.07
CA ASP A 185 3.48 -8.37 -5.65
C ASP A 185 4.07 -6.97 -5.42
N HIS A 186 3.36 -6.06 -4.74
CA HIS A 186 3.80 -4.68 -4.59
C HIS A 186 3.31 -4.02 -3.30
N ARG A 187 3.96 -2.93 -2.90
CA ARG A 187 3.72 -2.23 -1.63
C ARG A 187 2.25 -1.85 -1.42
N SER A 188 1.65 -1.09 -2.34
CA SER A 188 0.27 -0.60 -2.15
C SER A 188 -0.76 -1.72 -2.05
N GLY A 189 -0.56 -2.84 -2.75
CA GLY A 189 -1.45 -3.99 -2.65
C GLY A 189 -1.41 -4.67 -1.28
N LEU A 190 -0.24 -4.79 -0.65
CA LEU A 190 -0.13 -5.32 0.72
C LEU A 190 -0.91 -4.46 1.74
N TYR A 191 -0.75 -3.13 1.67
CA TYR A 191 -1.46 -2.21 2.55
C TYR A 191 -2.98 -2.22 2.26
N LYS A 192 -3.37 -2.27 0.99
CA LYS A 192 -4.79 -2.27 0.61
C LYS A 192 -5.50 -3.57 1.01
N LEU A 193 -4.83 -4.72 0.89
CA LEU A 193 -5.34 -5.98 1.45
C LEU A 193 -5.49 -5.89 2.97
N THR A 194 -4.52 -5.31 3.67
CA THR A 194 -4.63 -5.10 5.13
C THR A 194 -5.83 -4.23 5.48
N GLU A 195 -6.06 -3.16 4.72
CA GLU A 195 -7.26 -2.30 4.86
C GLU A 195 -8.55 -3.11 4.69
N PHE A 196 -8.65 -3.93 3.63
CA PHE A 196 -9.83 -4.77 3.37
C PHE A 196 -10.05 -5.83 4.45
N ILE A 197 -9.00 -6.52 4.87
CA ILE A 197 -9.08 -7.53 5.94
C ILE A 197 -9.53 -6.87 7.24
N ASN A 198 -8.98 -5.71 7.60
CA ASN A 198 -9.39 -4.98 8.79
C ASN A 198 -10.83 -4.48 8.71
N ALA A 199 -11.28 -4.03 7.54
CA ALA A 199 -12.67 -3.63 7.32
C ALA A 199 -13.62 -4.83 7.46
N TYR A 200 -13.27 -5.97 6.88
CA TYR A 200 -14.04 -7.21 7.00
C TYR A 200 -14.10 -7.69 8.44
N ASN A 201 -12.97 -7.75 9.16
CA ASN A 201 -12.95 -8.24 10.54
C ASN A 201 -13.75 -7.36 11.52
N LYS A 202 -14.01 -6.08 11.18
CA LYS A 202 -14.90 -5.22 11.98
C LYS A 202 -16.37 -5.58 11.82
N GLN A 203 -16.77 -6.04 10.63
CA GLN A 203 -18.12 -6.45 10.33
C GLN A 203 -18.09 -7.62 9.33
N PRO A 204 -17.83 -8.85 9.82
CA PRO A 204 -17.67 -10.01 8.94
C PRO A 204 -18.97 -10.32 8.20
N GLU A 205 -18.83 -10.54 6.90
CA GLU A 205 -19.95 -10.91 6.03
C GLU A 205 -19.82 -12.35 5.53
N PRO A 206 -20.91 -13.13 5.50
CA PRO A 206 -22.25 -12.80 6.01
C PRO A 206 -22.41 -12.99 7.53
N ARG A 207 -21.45 -13.63 8.20
CA ARG A 207 -21.30 -13.75 9.66
C ARG A 207 -19.83 -14.03 10.02
N GLU A 208 -19.51 -14.02 11.31
CA GLU A 208 -18.18 -14.38 11.82
C GLU A 208 -17.76 -15.81 11.43
N ASN A 209 -16.44 -16.03 11.35
CA ASN A 209 -15.82 -17.34 11.05
C ASN A 209 -16.18 -17.96 9.69
N ILE A 210 -16.79 -17.21 8.76
CA ILE A 210 -16.98 -17.68 7.39
C ILE A 210 -15.68 -17.57 6.60
N PHE A 211 -15.11 -16.37 6.49
CA PHE A 211 -13.81 -16.16 5.84
C PHE A 211 -12.76 -15.71 6.85
N CYS A 212 -11.65 -16.44 6.89
CA CYS A 212 -10.49 -16.09 7.69
C CYS A 212 -9.31 -15.84 6.77
N PHE A 213 -8.89 -14.59 6.73
CA PHE A 213 -7.81 -14.16 5.85
C PHE A 213 -6.46 -14.35 6.53
N SER A 214 -5.48 -14.86 5.77
CA SER A 214 -4.08 -14.75 6.17
C SER A 214 -3.66 -13.28 6.22
N LYS A 215 -2.59 -12.98 6.95
CA LYS A 215 -1.85 -11.73 6.72
C LYS A 215 -1.41 -11.65 5.25
N PRO A 216 -1.39 -10.45 4.63
CA PRO A 216 -0.95 -10.30 3.25
C PRO A 216 0.47 -10.82 3.04
N VAL A 217 0.64 -11.70 2.06
CA VAL A 217 1.93 -12.30 1.72
C VAL A 217 2.57 -11.56 0.55
N TYR A 218 3.84 -11.18 0.69
CA TYR A 218 4.59 -10.60 -0.41
C TYR A 218 5.17 -11.67 -1.33
N VAL A 219 4.79 -11.64 -2.62
CA VAL A 219 5.08 -12.72 -3.58
C VAL A 219 5.77 -12.27 -4.87
N ALA A 220 6.33 -11.05 -4.91
CA ALA A 220 7.02 -10.58 -6.09
C ALA A 220 8.18 -11.51 -6.50
N GLY A 221 8.35 -11.69 -7.81
CA GLY A 221 9.32 -12.61 -8.40
C GLY A 221 8.94 -14.10 -8.34
N MET A 222 7.79 -14.45 -7.76
CA MET A 222 7.25 -15.82 -7.76
C MET A 222 6.06 -16.00 -8.70
N LEU A 223 5.40 -14.89 -9.04
CA LEU A 223 4.25 -14.80 -9.95
C LEU A 223 4.46 -13.64 -10.90
N GLU A 224 4.23 -13.86 -12.19
CA GLU A 224 4.12 -12.79 -13.16
C GLU A 224 2.65 -12.46 -13.39
N CYS A 225 2.22 -11.28 -12.92
CA CYS A 225 0.90 -10.76 -13.20
C CYS A 225 0.95 -9.82 -14.40
N LYS A 226 0.37 -10.26 -15.53
CA LYS A 226 0.14 -9.42 -16.70
C LYS A 226 -1.22 -8.76 -16.54
N SER A 227 -1.20 -7.45 -16.38
CA SER A 227 -2.41 -6.66 -16.21
C SER A 227 -2.25 -5.31 -16.89
N SER A 228 -3.16 -4.99 -17.82
CA SER A 228 -3.35 -3.63 -18.33
C SER A 228 -4.58 -3.00 -17.65
N THR A 229 -4.67 -1.67 -17.64
CA THR A 229 -5.73 -0.94 -16.93
C THR A 229 -7.15 -1.26 -17.41
N SER A 230 -7.31 -1.77 -18.63
CA SER A 230 -8.61 -2.09 -19.25
C SER A 230 -8.88 -3.59 -19.40
N GLN A 231 -7.96 -4.46 -19.01
CA GLN A 231 -8.12 -5.92 -19.12
C GLN A 231 -8.20 -6.57 -17.75
N ILE A 232 -8.85 -7.74 -17.72
CA ILE A 232 -8.89 -8.62 -16.55
C ILE A 232 -7.46 -8.91 -16.11
N ALA A 233 -7.20 -8.74 -14.81
CA ALA A 233 -5.93 -9.13 -14.24
C ALA A 233 -5.69 -10.63 -14.48
N LYS A 234 -4.48 -11.00 -14.90
CA LYS A 234 -4.07 -12.40 -15.04
C LYS A 234 -2.71 -12.59 -14.39
N CYS A 235 -2.60 -13.62 -13.55
CA CYS A 235 -1.32 -14.02 -12.97
C CYS A 235 -0.97 -15.43 -13.46
N ASP A 236 0.31 -15.65 -13.76
CA ASP A 236 0.81 -16.96 -14.11
C ASP A 236 0.99 -17.81 -12.85
N TRP A 237 -0.01 -18.63 -12.56
CA TRP A 237 -0.05 -19.58 -11.44
C TRP A 237 0.79 -20.84 -11.68
N GLN A 238 1.37 -21.03 -12.87
CA GLN A 238 2.08 -22.26 -13.24
C GLN A 238 3.52 -22.31 -12.70
N SER A 239 3.94 -21.36 -11.87
CA SER A 239 5.27 -21.39 -11.26
C SER A 239 5.35 -22.53 -10.21
N SER A 240 6.08 -23.59 -10.57
CA SER A 240 6.35 -24.74 -9.69
C SER A 240 6.99 -24.33 -8.35
N LYS A 241 7.72 -23.20 -8.35
CA LYS A 241 8.33 -22.59 -7.17
C LYS A 241 7.31 -22.01 -6.20
N LEU A 242 6.22 -21.42 -6.68
CA LEU A 242 5.16 -20.94 -5.79
C LEU A 242 4.37 -22.13 -5.22
N ASN A 243 3.95 -23.05 -6.08
CA ASN A 243 3.11 -24.18 -5.66
C ASN A 243 3.77 -25.07 -4.61
N SER A 244 5.11 -25.16 -4.60
CA SER A 244 5.87 -25.88 -3.56
C SER A 244 6.05 -25.13 -2.24
N GLN A 245 5.86 -23.80 -2.23
CA GLN A 245 6.01 -22.96 -1.03
C GLN A 245 4.68 -22.58 -0.38
N LEU A 246 3.58 -22.65 -1.13
CA LEU A 246 2.27 -22.36 -0.57
C LEU A 246 1.84 -23.48 0.38
N PRO A 247 1.32 -23.14 1.57
CA PRO A 247 0.78 -24.13 2.47
C PRO A 247 -0.44 -24.80 1.83
N ASN A 248 -0.52 -26.11 2.02
CA ASN A 248 -1.73 -26.87 1.71
C ASN A 248 -2.85 -26.44 2.68
N ASN A 249 -4.11 -26.60 2.26
CA ASN A 249 -5.33 -26.38 3.07
C ASN A 249 -5.80 -24.92 3.23
N PHE A 250 -5.49 -24.05 2.26
CA PHE A 250 -6.30 -22.85 2.04
C PHE A 250 -7.37 -23.14 0.98
N ASP A 251 -8.57 -22.62 1.18
CA ASP A 251 -9.73 -22.86 0.31
C ASP A 251 -9.71 -21.91 -0.89
N PHE A 252 -9.31 -20.66 -0.63
CA PHE A 252 -9.31 -19.60 -1.63
C PHE A 252 -8.04 -18.75 -1.61
N ILE A 253 -7.80 -18.08 -2.72
CA ILE A 253 -6.70 -17.12 -2.89
C ILE A 253 -7.26 -15.75 -3.26
N VAL A 254 -6.81 -14.71 -2.59
CA VAL A 254 -6.97 -13.32 -3.03
C VAL A 254 -5.60 -12.78 -3.40
N MET A 255 -5.39 -12.48 -4.68
CA MET A 255 -4.16 -11.89 -5.16
C MET A 255 -4.42 -10.47 -5.67
N MET A 256 -3.66 -9.52 -5.12
CA MET A 256 -3.79 -8.11 -5.43
C MET A 256 -2.64 -7.63 -6.32
N PRO A 257 -2.77 -7.73 -7.66
CA PRO A 257 -1.83 -7.11 -8.59
C PRO A 257 -1.95 -5.59 -8.59
N LYS A 258 -0.98 -4.93 -9.21
CA LYS A 258 -0.95 -3.46 -9.32
C LYS A 258 -2.12 -2.92 -10.15
N ASP A 259 -2.40 -3.56 -11.28
CA ASP A 259 -3.38 -3.13 -12.28
C ASP A 259 -4.30 -4.29 -12.70
N GLY A 260 -5.26 -4.02 -13.59
CA GLY A 260 -6.22 -5.00 -14.13
C GLY A 260 -7.57 -4.99 -13.40
N THR A 261 -8.66 -5.34 -14.10
CA THR A 261 -10.00 -5.40 -13.50
C THR A 261 -10.15 -6.62 -12.59
N ALA A 262 -11.07 -6.51 -11.62
CA ALA A 262 -11.36 -7.60 -10.69
C ALA A 262 -12.00 -8.79 -11.41
N ASN A 263 -11.71 -10.00 -10.94
CA ASN A 263 -12.28 -11.24 -11.45
C ASN A 263 -12.02 -12.41 -10.48
N VAL A 264 -12.99 -13.31 -10.37
CA VAL A 264 -12.85 -14.58 -9.65
C VAL A 264 -12.86 -15.75 -10.62
N THR A 265 -11.90 -16.66 -10.47
CA THR A 265 -11.83 -17.89 -11.27
C THR A 265 -11.23 -19.02 -10.44
N LYS A 266 -11.93 -20.16 -10.35
CA LYS A 266 -11.46 -21.38 -9.67
C LYS A 266 -10.92 -21.12 -8.25
N GLY A 267 -11.68 -20.40 -7.42
CA GLY A 267 -11.29 -20.09 -6.05
C GLY A 267 -10.17 -19.05 -5.90
N THR A 268 -9.78 -18.38 -6.99
CA THR A 268 -8.81 -17.30 -6.98
C THR A 268 -9.47 -15.99 -7.39
N MET A 269 -9.43 -15.00 -6.50
CA MET A 269 -9.81 -13.62 -6.75
C MET A 269 -8.56 -12.82 -7.17
N LEU A 270 -8.67 -12.12 -8.28
CA LEU A 270 -7.74 -11.08 -8.69
C LEU A 270 -8.42 -9.75 -8.52
N ILE A 271 -7.81 -8.82 -7.78
CA ILE A 271 -8.39 -7.51 -7.50
C ILE A 271 -7.29 -6.46 -7.39
N ASN A 272 -7.36 -5.35 -8.12
CA ASN A 272 -6.26 -4.37 -8.09
C ASN A 272 -6.27 -3.48 -6.81
N SER A 273 -5.14 -2.83 -6.55
CA SER A 273 -4.97 -1.95 -5.38
C SER A 273 -5.78 -0.64 -5.39
N LYS A 274 -6.44 -0.29 -6.50
CA LYS A 274 -7.34 0.87 -6.63
C LYS A 274 -8.81 0.50 -6.38
N ALA A 275 -9.13 -0.78 -6.22
CA ALA A 275 -10.49 -1.23 -5.99
C ALA A 275 -11.06 -0.67 -4.67
N LYS A 276 -12.38 -0.49 -4.65
CA LYS A 276 -13.14 -0.17 -3.43
C LYS A 276 -13.45 -1.44 -2.66
N TYR A 277 -13.69 -1.32 -1.36
CA TYR A 277 -14.05 -2.46 -0.50
C TYR A 277 -15.35 -3.17 -0.95
N SER A 278 -16.32 -2.44 -1.50
CA SER A 278 -17.55 -3.05 -2.03
C SER A 278 -17.28 -4.03 -3.18
N ILE A 279 -16.27 -3.75 -4.02
CA ILE A 279 -15.84 -4.67 -5.08
C ILE A 279 -15.22 -5.91 -4.45
N PHE A 280 -14.38 -5.77 -3.44
CA PHE A 280 -13.82 -6.91 -2.70
C PHE A 280 -14.92 -7.80 -2.12
N LEU A 281 -15.96 -7.22 -1.51
CA LEU A 281 -17.10 -7.97 -0.98
C LEU A 281 -17.92 -8.65 -2.08
N HIS A 282 -18.16 -7.96 -3.20
CA HIS A 282 -18.82 -8.55 -4.39
C HIS A 282 -18.06 -9.79 -4.88
N GLU A 283 -16.74 -9.67 -5.08
CA GLU A 283 -15.92 -10.79 -5.53
C GLU A 283 -15.88 -11.91 -4.48
N LEU A 284 -15.95 -11.59 -3.19
CA LEU A 284 -15.98 -12.58 -2.12
C LEU A 284 -17.24 -13.46 -2.20
N MET A 285 -18.38 -12.89 -2.63
CA MET A 285 -19.62 -13.66 -2.82
C MET A 285 -19.50 -14.71 -3.92
N HIS A 286 -18.68 -14.46 -4.95
CA HIS A 286 -18.41 -15.48 -5.98
C HIS A 286 -17.69 -16.71 -5.40
N PHE A 287 -16.90 -16.57 -4.33
CA PHE A 287 -16.36 -17.73 -3.62
C PHE A 287 -17.44 -18.60 -3.00
N ASN A 288 -18.67 -18.14 -2.83
CA ASN A 288 -19.80 -18.96 -2.39
C ASN A 288 -20.86 -19.14 -3.47
N GLY A 289 -20.44 -19.07 -4.74
CA GLY A 289 -21.26 -19.48 -5.89
C GLY A 289 -22.31 -18.47 -6.33
N PHE A 290 -22.32 -17.26 -5.77
CA PHE A 290 -23.13 -16.16 -6.31
C PHE A 290 -22.66 -15.80 -7.72
N GLU A 291 -23.58 -15.32 -8.55
CA GLU A 291 -23.34 -15.03 -9.96
C GLU A 291 -23.76 -13.60 -10.30
N ASP A 292 -23.13 -13.02 -11.32
CA ASP A 292 -23.40 -11.64 -11.71
C ASP A 292 -24.80 -11.47 -12.31
N GLU A 293 -25.43 -10.34 -11.99
CA GLU A 293 -26.80 -10.00 -12.40
C GLU A 293 -26.87 -9.00 -13.56
N TYR A 294 -25.71 -8.53 -14.02
CA TYR A 294 -25.53 -7.69 -15.21
C TYR A 294 -25.20 -8.55 -16.43
N ALA A 295 -25.19 -7.93 -17.62
CA ALA A 295 -24.92 -8.63 -18.87
C ALA A 295 -23.52 -9.28 -18.86
N LEU A 296 -23.50 -10.61 -18.86
CA LEU A 296 -22.28 -11.41 -18.83
C LEU A 296 -21.55 -11.40 -20.18
N PRO A 297 -20.28 -11.81 -20.26
CA PRO A 297 -19.62 -12.07 -21.54
C PRO A 297 -20.38 -13.12 -22.37
N LYS A 298 -20.48 -12.92 -23.69
CA LYS A 298 -21.28 -13.78 -24.60
C LYS A 298 -21.01 -15.28 -24.45
N THR A 299 -19.74 -15.65 -24.25
CA THR A 299 -19.34 -17.06 -24.04
C THR A 299 -19.87 -17.64 -22.74
N LYS A 300 -19.85 -16.87 -21.64
CA LYS A 300 -20.42 -17.29 -20.36
C LYS A 300 -21.95 -17.36 -20.44
N GLN A 301 -22.59 -16.41 -21.12
CA GLN A 301 -24.04 -16.44 -21.37
C GLN A 301 -24.47 -17.70 -22.12
N ALA A 302 -23.78 -18.08 -23.20
CA ALA A 302 -24.15 -19.25 -24.00
C ALA A 302 -24.20 -20.55 -23.17
N TRP A 303 -23.30 -20.70 -22.20
CA TRP A 303 -23.30 -21.86 -21.30
C TRP A 303 -24.29 -21.70 -20.13
N LEU A 304 -24.31 -20.54 -19.47
CA LEU A 304 -25.12 -20.31 -18.29
C LEU A 304 -26.61 -20.30 -18.64
N CYS A 305 -26.98 -19.57 -19.69
CA CYS A 305 -28.36 -19.33 -20.14
C CYS A 305 -28.98 -20.48 -20.92
N ALA A 306 -28.25 -21.59 -21.09
CA ALA A 306 -28.78 -22.86 -21.58
C ALA A 306 -29.23 -23.78 -20.44
N LYS A 307 -28.97 -23.41 -19.18
CA LYS A 307 -29.41 -24.16 -18.01
C LYS A 307 -30.80 -23.72 -17.59
N THR A 308 -31.53 -24.61 -16.92
CA THR A 308 -32.86 -24.34 -16.37
C THR A 308 -32.85 -24.46 -14.85
N GLY A 309 -33.68 -23.65 -14.19
CA GLY A 309 -33.81 -23.64 -12.75
C GLY A 309 -32.77 -22.76 -12.07
N PHE A 310 -32.46 -23.05 -10.82
CA PHE A 310 -31.44 -22.30 -10.10
C PHE A 310 -30.03 -22.70 -10.53
N VAL A 311 -29.28 -21.71 -11.00
CA VAL A 311 -27.89 -21.87 -11.42
C VAL A 311 -26.89 -21.29 -10.41
N ALA A 312 -27.37 -20.40 -9.54
CA ALA A 312 -26.64 -19.78 -8.44
C ALA A 312 -27.62 -19.45 -7.30
N PRO A 313 -27.15 -19.17 -6.07
CA PRO A 313 -28.03 -18.79 -4.97
C PRO A 313 -28.91 -17.59 -5.30
N ASN A 314 -28.39 -16.64 -6.08
CA ASN A 314 -29.06 -15.41 -6.48
C ASN A 314 -29.55 -15.41 -7.94
N LEU A 315 -29.47 -16.53 -8.67
CA LEU A 315 -29.81 -16.57 -10.10
C LEU A 315 -30.60 -17.82 -10.49
N PHE A 316 -31.78 -17.59 -11.07
CA PHE A 316 -32.67 -18.59 -11.63
C PHE A 316 -32.85 -18.36 -13.13
N ILE A 317 -32.90 -19.42 -13.93
CA ILE A 317 -33.08 -19.35 -15.38
C ILE A 317 -34.33 -20.12 -15.79
N SER A 318 -35.23 -19.43 -16.50
CA SER A 318 -36.46 -20.00 -17.04
C SER A 318 -36.34 -20.19 -18.56
N HIS A 319 -36.86 -21.33 -19.04
CA HIS A 319 -37.10 -21.60 -20.45
C HIS A 319 -38.62 -21.71 -20.75
N GLY A 320 -39.46 -21.17 -19.87
CA GLY A 320 -40.92 -21.23 -19.95
C GLY A 320 -41.58 -21.51 -18.60
N GLU A 321 -40.81 -22.00 -17.62
CA GLU A 321 -41.29 -22.24 -16.25
C GLU A 321 -41.48 -20.93 -15.48
N SER A 322 -42.45 -20.89 -14.57
CA SER A 322 -42.62 -19.74 -13.68
C SER A 322 -41.40 -19.56 -12.78
N PRO A 323 -40.84 -18.34 -12.69
CA PRO A 323 -39.77 -18.07 -11.73
C PRO A 323 -40.31 -18.18 -10.31
N PRO A 324 -39.45 -18.31 -9.30
CA PRO A 324 -39.91 -18.35 -7.92
C PRO A 324 -40.61 -17.05 -7.50
N THR A 325 -41.56 -17.15 -6.56
CA THR A 325 -42.33 -15.99 -6.10
C THR A 325 -41.41 -14.89 -5.56
N GLY A 326 -41.64 -13.65 -5.99
CA GLY A 326 -40.83 -12.49 -5.60
C GLY A 326 -39.50 -12.34 -6.34
N TRP A 327 -39.23 -13.15 -7.36
CA TRP A 327 -38.05 -13.00 -8.21
C TRP A 327 -38.34 -12.12 -9.44
N HIS A 328 -37.38 -11.28 -9.79
CA HIS A 328 -37.49 -10.26 -10.84
C HIS A 328 -36.47 -10.49 -11.94
N LYS A 329 -36.73 -10.03 -13.17
CA LYS A 329 -35.81 -10.23 -14.29
C LYS A 329 -34.42 -9.64 -14.01
N ALA A 330 -33.38 -10.43 -14.25
CA ALA A 330 -31.98 -10.02 -14.23
C ALA A 330 -31.46 -9.80 -15.65
N LYS A 331 -30.32 -9.12 -15.80
CA LYS A 331 -29.70 -8.86 -17.12
C LYS A 331 -28.63 -9.89 -17.49
N SER A 332 -28.41 -10.94 -16.68
CA SER A 332 -27.38 -11.94 -16.90
C SER A 332 -27.50 -12.66 -18.25
N CYS A 333 -28.73 -12.90 -18.70
CA CYS A 333 -29.03 -13.57 -19.97
C CYS A 333 -29.69 -12.61 -20.96
N GLN A 334 -29.01 -12.38 -22.09
CA GLN A 334 -29.52 -11.61 -23.23
C GLN A 334 -29.96 -12.51 -24.40
N VAL A 335 -29.48 -13.75 -24.43
CA VAL A 335 -29.82 -14.79 -25.41
C VAL A 335 -29.98 -16.12 -24.69
N GLY A 336 -31.01 -16.91 -25.03
CA GLY A 336 -31.34 -18.18 -24.36
C GLY A 336 -32.47 -18.02 -23.34
N GLY A 337 -32.34 -18.68 -22.19
CA GLY A 337 -33.30 -18.58 -21.09
C GLY A 337 -33.36 -17.17 -20.47
N ILE A 338 -34.44 -16.89 -19.75
CA ILE A 338 -34.62 -15.62 -19.04
C ILE A 338 -34.07 -15.76 -17.62
N ALA A 339 -33.13 -14.89 -17.25
CA ALA A 339 -32.56 -14.86 -15.91
C ALA A 339 -33.44 -14.05 -14.94
N TYR A 340 -33.52 -14.51 -13.70
CA TYR A 340 -34.22 -13.88 -12.60
C TYR A 340 -33.33 -13.80 -11.36
N LYS A 341 -33.53 -12.76 -10.55
CA LYS A 341 -32.84 -12.46 -9.29
C LYS A 341 -33.86 -12.23 -8.16
N PRO A 342 -33.48 -12.38 -6.88
CA PRO A 342 -34.41 -12.29 -5.74
C PRO A 342 -34.87 -10.87 -5.37
N SER A 343 -34.36 -9.83 -6.03
CA SER A 343 -34.65 -8.42 -5.69
C SER A 343 -35.02 -7.62 -6.92
N GLU A 344 -36.05 -6.77 -6.83
CA GLU A 344 -36.35 -5.78 -7.87
C GLU A 344 -35.23 -4.72 -7.96
N ASN A 345 -34.84 -4.19 -6.80
CA ASN A 345 -33.80 -3.18 -6.65
C ASN A 345 -32.43 -3.69 -7.09
N TRP A 346 -31.53 -2.77 -7.44
CA TRP A 346 -30.13 -3.10 -7.72
C TRP A 346 -29.48 -3.78 -6.52
N SER A 347 -28.81 -4.90 -6.79
CA SER A 347 -28.06 -5.66 -5.80
C SER A 347 -26.56 -5.41 -5.95
N ILE A 348 -25.78 -5.84 -4.95
CA ILE A 348 -24.32 -5.89 -5.05
C ILE A 348 -23.82 -6.75 -6.23
N MET A 349 -24.57 -7.77 -6.63
CA MET A 349 -24.25 -8.63 -7.78
C MET A 349 -24.62 -8.00 -9.13
N GLN A 350 -25.41 -6.91 -9.12
CA GLN A 350 -25.74 -6.14 -10.31
C GLN A 350 -24.86 -4.88 -10.45
N TYR A 351 -24.52 -4.23 -9.32
CA TYR A 351 -23.70 -3.03 -9.29
C TYR A 351 -22.69 -3.08 -8.13
N GLN A 352 -21.42 -3.30 -8.46
CA GLN A 352 -20.33 -3.58 -7.51
C GLN A 352 -20.03 -2.46 -6.49
N GLN A 353 -20.63 -1.28 -6.66
CA GLN A 353 -20.47 -0.16 -5.71
C GLN A 353 -21.52 -0.16 -4.60
N LEU A 354 -22.55 -1.00 -4.69
CA LEU A 354 -23.56 -1.14 -3.64
C LEU A 354 -23.05 -2.01 -2.50
N GLY A 355 -23.53 -1.72 -1.29
CA GLY A 355 -23.32 -2.59 -0.14
C GLY A 355 -24.19 -3.84 -0.18
N LEU A 356 -23.86 -4.82 0.66
CA LEU A 356 -24.65 -6.04 0.82
C LEU A 356 -25.98 -5.73 1.54
N SER A 357 -27.09 -5.95 0.86
CA SER A 357 -28.43 -5.77 1.43
C SER A 357 -28.76 -6.87 2.43
N ALA A 358 -29.71 -6.60 3.34
CA ALA A 358 -30.17 -7.60 4.31
C ALA A 358 -30.71 -8.87 3.62
N GLN A 359 -31.42 -8.73 2.50
CA GLN A 359 -31.95 -9.86 1.73
C GLN A 359 -30.83 -10.75 1.18
N TYR A 360 -29.78 -10.16 0.58
CA TYR A 360 -28.66 -10.95 0.05
C TYR A 360 -27.82 -11.57 1.15
N ARG A 361 -27.69 -10.91 2.31
CA ARG A 361 -27.03 -11.50 3.49
C ARG A 361 -27.77 -12.74 3.98
N GLN A 362 -29.10 -12.68 4.09
CA GLN A 362 -29.91 -13.84 4.48
C GLN A 362 -29.84 -14.98 3.46
N LEU A 363 -29.89 -14.63 2.17
CA LEU A 363 -29.70 -15.61 1.10
C LEU A 363 -28.35 -16.30 1.18
N TRP A 364 -27.29 -15.54 1.48
CA TRP A 364 -25.94 -16.07 1.66
C TRP A 364 -25.84 -17.00 2.87
N LEU A 365 -26.36 -16.60 4.03
CA LEU A 365 -26.40 -17.45 5.22
C LEU A 365 -27.12 -18.77 4.97
N LYS A 366 -28.32 -18.70 4.36
CA LYS A 366 -29.12 -19.87 4.03
C LYS A 366 -28.37 -20.83 3.10
N HIS A 367 -27.69 -20.30 2.09
CA HIS A 367 -26.86 -21.11 1.19
C HIS A 367 -25.69 -21.80 1.92
N LEU A 368 -25.01 -21.09 2.82
CA LEU A 368 -23.89 -21.64 3.59
C LEU A 368 -24.34 -22.75 4.54
N ASP A 369 -25.43 -22.53 5.28
CA ASP A 369 -25.95 -23.50 6.25
C ASP A 369 -26.42 -24.79 5.55
N MET A 370 -27.04 -24.67 4.37
CA MET A 370 -27.48 -25.84 3.58
C MET A 370 -26.34 -26.64 2.98
N THR A 371 -25.27 -25.97 2.54
CA THR A 371 -24.14 -26.63 1.87
C THR A 371 -23.06 -27.08 2.85
N ASN A 372 -23.14 -26.64 4.12
CA ASN A 372 -22.07 -26.77 5.10
C ASN A 372 -20.71 -26.35 4.51
N GLY A 373 -20.72 -25.29 3.69
CA GLY A 373 -19.56 -24.79 2.94
C GLY A 373 -19.06 -25.67 1.78
N ASN A 374 -19.66 -26.83 1.49
CA ASN A 374 -19.16 -27.82 0.52
C ASN A 374 -19.88 -27.76 -0.85
N PHE A 375 -20.10 -26.58 -1.42
CA PHE A 375 -20.88 -26.41 -2.66
C PHE A 375 -20.14 -26.85 -3.94
N HIS A 376 -18.80 -26.99 -3.93
CA HIS A 376 -18.02 -27.48 -5.08
C HIS A 376 -18.10 -29.01 -5.30
N ARG A 377 -18.48 -29.79 -4.28
CA ARG A 377 -18.44 -31.27 -4.35
C ARG A 377 -19.70 -31.89 -4.96
N HIS A 378 -20.82 -31.16 -5.01
CA HIS A 378 -22.10 -31.72 -5.43
C HIS A 378 -22.86 -30.73 -6.34
N PRO A 379 -22.74 -30.86 -7.67
CA PRO A 379 -23.52 -30.06 -8.63
C PRO A 379 -25.05 -30.15 -8.40
N GLY A 380 -25.54 -31.29 -7.89
CA GLY A 380 -26.93 -31.47 -7.48
C GLY A 380 -27.30 -30.85 -6.13
N ALA A 381 -26.35 -30.47 -5.27
CA ALA A 381 -26.66 -29.77 -4.02
C ALA A 381 -27.11 -28.33 -4.26
N LEU A 382 -26.67 -27.68 -5.35
CA LEU A 382 -27.22 -26.39 -5.77
C LEU A 382 -28.72 -26.49 -6.05
N THR A 383 -29.20 -27.52 -6.75
CA THR A 383 -30.64 -27.65 -7.04
C THR A 383 -31.47 -27.98 -5.80
N PHE A 384 -30.94 -28.75 -4.84
CA PHE A 384 -31.62 -28.99 -3.55
C PHE A 384 -31.57 -27.78 -2.61
N ALA A 385 -30.41 -27.15 -2.42
CA ALA A 385 -30.25 -25.95 -1.60
C ALA A 385 -31.10 -24.80 -2.15
N ASN A 386 -31.13 -24.62 -3.46
CA ASN A 386 -31.91 -23.55 -4.08
C ASN A 386 -33.43 -23.83 -4.05
N LYS A 387 -33.88 -25.09 -4.08
CA LYS A 387 -35.29 -25.43 -3.82
C LYS A 387 -35.70 -25.17 -2.37
N ALA A 388 -34.83 -25.41 -1.40
CA ALA A 388 -35.11 -25.11 0.00
C ALA A 388 -34.97 -23.61 0.33
N ILE A 389 -34.25 -22.82 -0.48
CA ILE A 389 -34.22 -21.35 -0.36
C ILE A 389 -35.63 -20.75 -0.52
N LEU A 390 -36.54 -21.45 -1.20
CA LEU A 390 -37.92 -21.04 -1.50
C LEU A 390 -38.98 -21.42 -0.46
N ASN A 391 -38.65 -22.31 0.48
CA ASN A 391 -39.49 -22.60 1.65
C ASN A 391 -38.93 -21.87 2.87
#